data_AF-A0A7X7J1A3-F1
#
_entry.id   AF-A0A7X7J1A3-F1
#
_cell.length_a   1.000
_cell.length_b   1.000
_cell.length_c   1.000
_cell.angle_alpha   90.00
_cell.angle_beta   90.00
_cell.angle_gamma   90.00
#
_symmetry.space_group_name_H-M   'P 1'
#
loop_
_entity.id
_entity.type
_entity.pdbx_description
1 polymer ?
#
loop_
_entity_poly.entity_id
_entity_poly.type
_entity_poly.pdbx_seq_one_letter_code
_entity_poly.pdbx_strand_id
1 'polypeptide(L)'
;TIILGETELDQQLTTSASAAGYRRQLHIGRLRELLLKNTTTAPTGETRQQLQEILTAYNQTLIDPQQRPVNRLSGFEKVQAGLMRLLAPAARPVPAPDHVSFEQPPTPLVRPGIRTGEPQPTQVLPAVRDSY
;
A
#
# COMPACT_ATOMS: atom_id res chain seq x y z
N THR A 1 12.79 3.96 7.81
CA THR A 1 12.78 2.52 8.16
C THR A 1 12.12 2.35 9.52
N ILE A 2 11.30 1.31 9.73
CA ILE A 2 10.54 1.12 11.01
C ILE A 2 11.47 1.13 12.22
N ILE A 3 12.63 0.46 12.11
CA ILE A 3 13.64 0.38 13.18
C ILE A 3 14.14 1.77 13.60
N LEU A 4 14.38 2.67 12.64
CA LEU A 4 14.79 4.04 12.93
C LEU A 4 13.67 4.83 13.62
N GLY A 5 12.42 4.62 13.20
CA GLY A 5 11.25 5.24 13.84
C GLY A 5 11.05 4.75 15.28
N GLU A 6 11.27 3.47 15.54
CA GLU A 6 11.15 2.86 16.88
C GLU A 6 12.20 3.42 17.83
N THR A 7 13.47 3.49 17.38
CA THR A 7 14.55 4.06 18.20
C THR A 7 14.36 5.55 18.47
N GLU A 8 13.85 6.31 17.48
CA GLU A 8 13.52 7.72 17.65
C GLU A 8 12.35 7.91 18.62
N LEU A 9 11.30 7.08 18.51
CA LEU A 9 10.18 7.10 19.45
C LEU A 9 10.63 6.79 20.87
N ASP A 10 11.50 5.78 21.05
CA ASP A 10 12.03 5.42 22.37
C ASP A 10 12.84 6.56 23.00
N GLN A 11 13.66 7.25 22.22
CA GLN A 11 14.39 8.45 22.67
C GLN A 11 13.43 9.58 23.04
N GLN A 12 12.44 9.86 22.19
CA GLN A 12 11.44 10.91 22.43
C GLN A 12 10.55 10.61 23.65
N LEU A 13 10.30 9.33 23.94
CA LEU A 13 9.59 8.91 25.13
C LEU A 13 10.45 9.04 26.38
N THR A 14 11.76 8.84 26.29
CA THR A 14 12.68 8.94 27.44
C THR A 14 12.65 10.32 28.10
N THR A 15 12.34 11.37 27.35
CA THR A 15 12.20 12.74 27.88
C THR A 15 10.85 12.99 28.58
N SER A 16 9.95 12.01 28.58
CA SER A 16 8.59 12.14 29.10
C SER A 16 8.43 11.42 30.45
N ALA A 17 7.77 12.05 31.42
CA ALA A 17 7.57 11.44 32.75
C ALA A 17 6.79 10.11 32.71
N SER A 18 5.97 9.91 31.66
CA SER A 18 5.17 8.71 31.43
C SER A 18 5.82 7.70 30.47
N ALA A 19 7.13 7.81 30.22
CA ALA A 19 7.88 6.97 29.28
C ALA A 19 7.58 5.47 29.41
N ALA A 20 7.62 4.96 30.64
CA ALA A 20 7.44 3.53 30.92
C ALA A 20 6.01 3.04 30.66
N GLY A 21 5.00 3.93 30.82
CA GLY A 21 3.61 3.62 30.49
C GLY A 21 3.41 3.51 28.99
N TYR A 22 3.92 4.50 28.24
CA TYR A 22 3.84 4.51 26.78
C TYR A 22 4.62 3.38 26.13
N ARG A 23 5.83 3.05 26.63
CA ARG A 23 6.61 1.90 26.17
C ARG A 23 5.86 0.58 26.32
N ARG A 24 5.13 0.40 27.43
CA ARG A 24 4.30 -0.78 27.67
C ARG A 24 3.07 -0.81 26.77
N GLN A 25 2.36 0.31 26.66
CA GLN A 25 1.16 0.43 25.83
C GLN A 25 1.44 0.22 24.34
N LEU A 26 2.55 0.76 23.83
CA LEU A 26 2.96 0.65 22.43
C LEU A 26 3.81 -0.60 22.14
N HIS A 27 4.07 -1.44 23.15
CA HIS A 27 4.85 -2.67 23.01
C HIS A 27 6.21 -2.46 22.33
N ILE A 28 6.91 -1.34 22.61
CA ILE A 28 8.15 -0.94 21.92
C ILE A 28 9.23 -2.03 21.98
N GLY A 29 9.45 -2.62 23.16
CA GLY A 29 10.42 -3.70 23.32
C GLY A 29 10.09 -4.92 22.45
N ARG A 30 8.82 -5.34 22.42
CA ARG A 30 8.37 -6.48 21.62
C ARG A 30 8.42 -6.19 20.12
N LEU A 31 8.07 -4.97 19.72
CA LEU A 31 8.22 -4.52 18.34
C LEU A 31 9.68 -4.63 17.89
N ARG A 32 10.62 -4.16 18.70
CA ARG A 32 12.06 -4.25 18.40
C ARG A 32 12.53 -5.69 18.24
N GLU A 33 12.11 -6.60 19.12
CA GLU A 33 12.42 -8.03 19.01
C GLU A 33 11.87 -8.63 17.71
N LEU A 34 10.63 -8.31 17.33
CA LEU A 34 10.01 -8.82 16.11
C LEU A 34 10.67 -8.29 14.84
N LEU A 35 11.04 -7.01 14.83
CA LEU A 35 11.75 -6.38 13.72
C LEU A 35 13.17 -6.93 13.56
N LEU A 36 13.88 -7.20 14.65
CA LEU A 36 15.22 -7.82 14.62
C LEU A 36 15.15 -9.26 14.08
N LYS A 37 14.10 -10.01 14.42
CA LYS A 37 13.90 -11.40 13.97
C LYS A 37 13.48 -11.51 12.50
N ASN A 38 12.82 -10.51 11.92
CA ASN A 38 12.23 -10.57 10.58
C ASN A 38 12.69 -9.39 9.70
N THR A 39 14.00 -9.18 9.61
CA THR A 39 14.59 -8.01 8.93
C THR A 39 14.51 -8.06 7.40
N THR A 40 14.35 -9.23 6.79
CA THR A 40 14.45 -9.42 5.32
C THR A 40 13.24 -10.09 4.67
N THR A 41 12.33 -10.66 5.45
CA THR A 41 11.19 -11.44 4.94
C THR A 41 9.88 -10.86 5.45
N ALA A 42 8.85 -10.87 4.60
CA ALA A 42 7.51 -10.45 5.01
C ALA A 42 7.07 -11.30 6.21
N PRO A 43 6.60 -10.69 7.32
CA PRO A 43 6.20 -11.43 8.50
C PRO A 43 5.00 -12.33 8.18
N THR A 44 5.09 -13.61 8.58
CA THR A 44 4.03 -14.62 8.38
C THR A 44 3.61 -15.24 9.72
N GLY A 45 2.45 -15.90 9.73
CA GLY A 45 1.93 -16.63 10.88
C GLY A 45 1.82 -15.77 12.15
N GLU A 46 2.42 -16.24 13.23
CA GLU A 46 2.37 -15.62 14.56
C GLU A 46 3.04 -14.24 14.59
N THR A 47 4.15 -14.04 13.87
CA THR A 47 4.83 -12.72 13.81
C THR A 47 3.91 -11.66 13.21
N ARG A 48 3.16 -12.03 12.15
CA ARG A 48 2.21 -11.11 11.52
C ARG A 48 1.08 -10.74 12.47
N GLN A 49 0.53 -11.71 13.21
CA GLN A 49 -0.51 -11.44 14.22
C GLN A 49 0.01 -10.49 15.31
N GLN A 50 1.21 -10.75 15.85
CA GLN A 50 1.79 -9.89 16.88
C GLN A 50 2.05 -8.46 16.38
N LEU A 51 2.53 -8.29 15.15
CA LEU A 51 2.70 -6.96 14.55
C LEU A 51 1.34 -6.26 14.33
N GLN A 52 0.28 -7.02 14.02
CA GLN A 52 -1.06 -6.48 13.85
C GLN A 52 -1.69 -6.05 15.20
N GLU A 53 -1.42 -6.80 16.28
CA GLU A 53 -1.77 -6.38 17.64
C GLU A 53 -1.06 -5.07 18.02
N ILE A 54 0.23 -4.96 17.72
CA ILE A 54 1.00 -3.74 17.95
C ILE A 54 0.42 -2.57 17.14
N LEU A 55 0.14 -2.76 15.85
CA LEU A 55 -0.50 -1.72 15.03
C LEU A 55 -1.86 -1.30 15.60
N THR A 56 -2.63 -2.22 16.17
CA THR A 56 -3.91 -1.92 16.82
C THR A 56 -3.70 -1.03 18.04
N ALA A 57 -2.69 -1.28 18.87
CA ALA A 57 -2.35 -0.42 20.00
C ALA A 57 -1.97 1.01 19.56
N TYR A 58 -1.21 1.15 18.46
CA TYR A 58 -0.92 2.47 17.87
C TYR A 58 -2.20 3.17 17.39
N ASN A 59 -3.09 2.46 16.69
CA ASN A 59 -4.35 3.03 16.22
C ASN A 59 -5.28 3.45 17.37
N GLN A 60 -5.36 2.68 18.45
CA GLN A 60 -6.12 3.07 19.65
C GLN A 60 -5.52 4.32 20.30
N THR A 61 -4.20 4.41 20.35
CA THR A 61 -3.48 5.58 20.86
C THR A 61 -3.77 6.83 20.02
N LEU A 62 -3.98 6.69 18.69
CA LEU A 62 -4.41 7.80 17.83
C LEU A 62 -5.81 8.33 18.13
N ILE A 63 -6.74 7.43 18.50
CA ILE A 63 -8.13 7.76 18.76
C ILE A 63 -8.28 8.39 20.15
N ASP A 64 -7.44 8.00 21.10
CA ASP A 64 -7.51 8.51 22.47
C ASP A 64 -6.93 9.95 22.57
N PRO A 65 -7.74 10.95 22.99
CA PRO A 65 -7.29 12.33 23.05
C PRO A 65 -6.28 12.60 24.16
N GLN A 66 -6.19 11.76 25.21
CA GLN A 66 -5.18 11.91 26.26
C GLN A 66 -3.79 11.49 25.79
N GLN A 67 -3.72 10.77 24.67
CA GLN A 67 -2.50 10.25 24.07
C GLN A 67 -1.92 11.16 22.97
N ARG A 68 -2.57 12.31 22.70
CA ARG A 68 -2.08 13.36 21.78
C ARG A 68 -0.59 13.72 21.90
N PRO A 69 0.02 13.87 23.10
CA PRO A 69 1.44 14.17 23.20
C PRO A 69 2.33 13.10 22.54
N VAL A 70 1.94 11.83 22.62
CA VAL A 70 2.63 10.71 21.97
C VAL A 70 2.36 10.68 20.46
N ASN A 71 1.11 10.95 20.04
CA ASN A 71 0.75 10.93 18.62
C ASN A 71 1.46 11.99 17.79
N ARG A 72 1.94 13.08 18.42
CA ARG A 72 2.71 14.14 17.77
C ARG A 72 4.20 13.82 17.63
N LEU A 73 4.67 12.72 18.20
CA LEU A 73 6.07 12.31 18.11
C LEU A 73 6.38 11.78 16.71
N SER A 74 7.43 12.30 16.08
CA SER A 74 7.84 11.88 14.74
C SER A 74 8.17 10.38 14.68
N GLY A 75 8.71 9.81 15.76
CA GLY A 75 8.96 8.38 15.85
C GLY A 75 7.66 7.55 15.81
N PHE A 76 6.57 8.07 16.41
CA PHE A 76 5.28 7.39 16.43
C PHE A 76 4.71 7.25 15.02
N GLU A 77 4.67 8.35 14.26
CA GLU A 77 4.18 8.36 12.88
C GLU A 77 5.02 7.44 11.98
N LYS A 78 6.36 7.48 12.11
CA LYS A 78 7.28 6.62 11.34
C LYS A 78 7.05 5.13 11.63
N VAL A 79 6.84 4.76 12.90
CA VAL A 79 6.55 3.38 13.29
C VAL A 79 5.21 2.93 12.73
N GLN A 80 4.16 3.75 12.90
CA GLN A 80 2.82 3.43 12.43
C GLN A 80 2.81 3.25 10.90
N ALA A 81 3.34 4.23 10.15
CA ALA A 81 3.37 4.18 8.69
C ALA A 81 4.18 2.98 8.19
N GLY A 82 5.28 2.67 8.87
CA GLY A 82 6.10 1.52 8.54
C GLY A 82 5.41 0.18 8.88
N LEU A 83 4.72 0.07 10.01
CA LEU A 83 3.91 -1.10 10.37
C LEU A 83 2.77 -1.31 9.38
N MET A 84 2.07 -0.25 8.97
CA MET A 84 1.04 -0.32 7.93
C MET A 84 1.62 -0.82 6.62
N ARG A 85 2.82 -0.37 6.23
CA ARG A 85 3.48 -0.82 5.00
C ARG A 85 3.98 -2.26 5.08
N LEU A 86 4.42 -2.70 6.26
CA LEU A 86 4.90 -4.06 6.51
C LEU A 86 3.74 -5.08 6.56
N LEU A 87 2.60 -4.67 7.11
CA LEU A 87 1.40 -5.48 7.23
C LEU A 87 0.46 -5.34 6.03
N ALA A 88 0.69 -4.35 5.16
CA ALA A 88 0.00 -4.25 3.89
C ALA A 88 0.09 -5.60 3.20
N PRO A 89 -1.04 -6.14 2.70
CA PRO A 89 -0.97 -7.34 1.89
C PRO A 89 0.02 -7.04 0.76
N ALA A 90 1.03 -7.90 0.58
CA ALA A 90 1.83 -7.89 -0.64
C ALA A 90 0.81 -7.84 -1.76
N ALA A 91 0.78 -6.72 -2.50
CA ALA A 91 -0.25 -6.47 -3.47
C ALA A 91 -0.38 -7.75 -4.28
N ARG A 92 -1.55 -8.41 -4.19
CA ARG A 92 -1.89 -9.39 -5.22
C ARG A 92 -1.63 -8.63 -6.51
N PRO A 93 -0.92 -9.21 -7.50
CA PRO A 93 -0.93 -8.62 -8.83
C PRO A 93 -2.40 -8.34 -9.09
N VAL A 94 -2.74 -7.06 -9.27
CA VAL A 94 -4.06 -6.67 -9.73
C VAL A 94 -4.24 -7.59 -10.94
N PRO A 95 -5.21 -8.54 -10.95
CA PRO A 95 -5.48 -9.23 -12.20
C PRO A 95 -5.68 -8.09 -13.18
N ALA A 96 -4.83 -8.05 -14.22
CA ALA A 96 -5.00 -7.12 -15.32
C ALA A 96 -6.49 -7.12 -15.60
N PRO A 97 -7.17 -5.94 -15.60
CA PRO A 97 -8.62 -5.90 -15.68
C PRO A 97 -8.99 -6.87 -16.79
N ASP A 98 -9.75 -7.92 -16.40
CA ASP A 98 -10.27 -8.94 -17.30
C ASP A 98 -10.57 -8.21 -18.59
N HIS A 99 -9.83 -8.57 -19.65
CA HIS A 99 -10.15 -8.10 -20.98
C HIS A 99 -11.64 -8.30 -21.08
N VAL A 100 -12.38 -7.18 -21.11
CA VAL A 100 -13.80 -7.18 -21.35
C VAL A 100 -13.93 -8.09 -22.55
N SER A 101 -14.55 -9.26 -22.34
CA SER A 101 -15.10 -10.04 -23.43
C SER A 101 -16.14 -9.12 -24.02
N PHE A 102 -15.68 -8.23 -24.90
CA PHE A 102 -16.50 -7.80 -26.01
C PHE A 102 -16.89 -9.11 -26.65
N GLU A 103 -18.16 -9.47 -26.50
CA GLU A 103 -18.84 -10.34 -27.44
C GLU A 103 -18.40 -9.88 -28.82
N GLN A 104 -17.43 -10.59 -29.41
CA GLN A 104 -17.27 -10.60 -30.84
C GLN A 104 -18.57 -11.23 -31.34
N PRO A 105 -19.39 -10.53 -32.16
CA PRO A 105 -20.47 -11.22 -32.84
C PRO A 105 -19.83 -12.37 -33.64
N PRO A 106 -20.43 -13.58 -33.62
CA PRO A 106 -19.83 -14.74 -34.27
C PRO A 106 -19.68 -14.42 -35.75
N THR A 107 -18.44 -14.41 -36.22
CA THR A 107 -18.12 -14.35 -37.64
C THR A 107 -18.67 -15.63 -38.27
N PRO A 108 -19.57 -15.58 -39.27
CA PRO A 108 -19.85 -16.76 -40.07
C PRO A 108 -18.65 -17.01 -40.98
N LEU A 109 -18.03 -18.16 -40.74
CA LEU A 109 -16.93 -18.71 -41.49
C LEU A 109 -17.41 -19.07 -42.93
N VAL A 110 -16.85 -18.35 -43.91
CA VAL A 110 -16.35 -18.85 -45.21
C VAL A 110 -17.35 -19.23 -46.31
N ARG A 111 -17.14 -18.67 -47.51
CA ARG A 111 -16.83 -19.47 -48.71
C ARG A 111 -16.12 -18.68 -49.82
N PRO A 112 -15.20 -19.32 -50.57
CA PRO A 112 -14.35 -18.70 -51.58
C PRO A 112 -15.07 -18.60 -52.93
N GLY A 113 -14.96 -17.45 -53.59
CA GLY A 113 -15.38 -17.30 -54.98
C GLY A 113 -15.93 -15.93 -55.35
N ILE A 114 -15.24 -15.32 -56.32
CA ILE A 114 -15.72 -14.34 -57.31
C ILE A 114 -15.66 -12.84 -56.89
N ARG A 115 -14.97 -12.10 -57.78
CA ARG A 115 -14.80 -10.63 -57.87
C ARG A 115 -16.11 -9.84 -57.70
N THR A 116 -16.02 -8.59 -57.22
CA THR A 116 -16.25 -7.33 -58.00
C THR A 116 -16.61 -6.16 -57.07
N GLY A 117 -15.81 -5.08 -57.10
CA GLY A 117 -16.07 -3.76 -56.47
C GLY A 117 -15.86 -3.74 -54.95
N GLU A 118 -15.27 -2.76 -54.28
CA GLU A 118 -14.82 -1.39 -54.57
C GLU A 118 -14.01 -0.91 -53.32
N PRO A 119 -13.42 0.31 -53.28
CA PRO A 119 -12.02 0.53 -52.89
C PRO A 119 -11.72 0.80 -51.39
N GLN A 120 -10.45 0.56 -51.02
CA GLN A 120 -9.80 0.95 -49.76
C GLN A 120 -9.91 2.46 -49.48
N PRO A 121 -10.25 2.90 -48.24
CA PRO A 121 -10.14 4.30 -47.88
C PRO A 121 -8.68 4.66 -47.52
N THR A 122 -8.08 5.47 -48.38
CA THR A 122 -6.86 6.26 -48.16
C THR A 122 -7.03 7.16 -46.94
N GLN A 123 -6.12 7.07 -45.96
CA GLN A 123 -6.04 8.04 -44.85
C GLN A 123 -5.64 9.42 -45.38
N VAL A 124 -6.44 10.45 -45.12
CA VAL A 124 -6.10 11.86 -45.34
C VAL A 124 -6.24 12.65 -44.04
N LEU A 125 -5.13 13.29 -43.65
CA LEU A 125 -4.98 14.22 -42.52
C LEU A 125 -5.76 15.52 -42.78
N PRO A 126 -6.46 16.14 -41.81
CA PRO A 126 -7.04 17.46 -41.99
C PRO A 126 -5.99 18.58 -41.87
N ALA A 127 -5.98 19.46 -42.87
CA ALA A 127 -5.16 20.67 -42.93
C ALA A 127 -5.73 21.78 -42.02
N VAL A 128 -4.81 22.51 -41.39
CA VAL A 128 -5.04 23.73 -40.60
C VAL A 128 -5.72 24.80 -41.47
N ARG A 129 -6.84 25.38 -40.98
CA ARG A 129 -7.41 26.62 -41.52
C ARG A 129 -6.90 27.80 -40.69
N ASP A 130 -6.09 28.62 -41.33
CA ASP A 130 -5.77 29.98 -40.92
C ASP A 130 -6.87 30.93 -41.44
N SER A 131 -7.22 31.96 -40.67
CA SER A 131 -8.10 33.07 -41.07
C SER A 131 -7.85 34.26 -40.15
N TYR A 132 -6.97 35.19 -40.56
CA TYR A 132 -7.34 36.51 -41.09
C TYR A 132 -6.10 37.34 -41.46
#